data_AF-A0A7S0G9N9-F1
#
_entry.id   AF-A0A7S0G9N9-F1
#
_cell.length_a   1.000
_cell.length_b   1.000
_cell.length_c   1.000
_cell.angle_alpha   90.00
_cell.angle_beta   90.00
_cell.angle_gamma   90.00
#
_symmetry.space_group_name_H-M   'P 1'
#
loop_
_entity.id
_entity.type
_entity.pdbx_description
1 polymer ?
#
loop_
_entity_poly.entity_id
_entity_poly.type
_entity_poly.pdbx_seq_one_letter_code
_entity_poly.pdbx_strand_id
1 'polypeptide(L)'
;PLKSIRSKRLKLLTVMKRIVGLTNYLPKLRKPASQTPRNERFMEGWYHRLTLPEENISFAFIFSIDDPRILPTNLCKSAENQDNTSQLSLVAAQVMGPNDEYIIQSDRDHTKFWAWEHSQGFGCTFEWNVTEDEREVEAMSPLFWRRKVASGFQILPNSIQGRIDGV
;
A
#
# COMPACT_ATOMS: atom_id res chain seq x y z
N PRO A 1 -12.25 -26.86 -13.49
CA PRO A 1 -11.17 -25.92 -13.12
C PRO A 1 -11.57 -24.43 -13.18
N LEU A 2 -11.97 -23.89 -14.34
CA LEU A 2 -12.30 -22.46 -14.53
C LEU A 2 -13.56 -21.95 -13.79
N LYS A 3 -14.57 -22.82 -13.59
CA LYS A 3 -15.78 -22.48 -12.82
C LYS A 3 -15.51 -22.26 -11.32
N SER A 4 -14.51 -22.96 -10.76
CA SER A 4 -14.08 -22.85 -9.35
C SER A 4 -13.42 -21.50 -9.06
N ILE A 5 -12.60 -21.00 -9.99
CA ILE A 5 -11.89 -19.72 -9.85
C ILE A 5 -12.86 -18.54 -9.91
N ARG A 6 -13.86 -18.58 -10.82
CA ARG A 6 -14.92 -17.55 -10.88
C ARG A 6 -15.80 -17.54 -9.63
N SER A 7 -16.14 -18.71 -9.09
CA SER A 7 -16.91 -18.84 -7.85
C SER A 7 -16.14 -18.29 -6.64
N LYS A 8 -14.84 -18.61 -6.52
CA LYS A 8 -13.94 -18.08 -5.49
C LYS A 8 -13.75 -16.56 -5.60
N ARG A 9 -13.61 -16.01 -6.81
CA ARG A 9 -13.58 -14.54 -7.05
C ARG A 9 -14.86 -13.85 -6.62
N LEU A 10 -16.03 -14.44 -6.91
CA LEU A 10 -17.32 -13.85 -6.56
C LEU A 10 -17.57 -13.88 -5.04
N LYS A 11 -17.16 -14.97 -4.36
CA LYS A 11 -17.15 -15.06 -2.89
C LYS A 11 -16.20 -14.02 -2.27
N LEU A 12 -14.98 -13.86 -2.80
CA LEU A 12 -14.01 -12.85 -2.32
C LEU A 12 -14.55 -11.42 -2.44
N LEU A 13 -15.18 -11.07 -3.57
CA LEU A 13 -15.85 -9.77 -3.75
C LEU A 13 -17.03 -9.56 -2.78
N THR A 14 -17.74 -10.63 -2.44
CA THR A 14 -18.88 -10.57 -1.50
C THR A 14 -18.40 -10.40 -0.06
N VAL A 15 -17.28 -11.04 0.30
CA VAL A 15 -16.66 -10.91 1.62
C VAL A 15 -16.00 -9.55 1.79
N MET A 16 -15.37 -8.99 0.76
CA MET A 16 -14.80 -7.64 0.81
C MET A 16 -15.87 -6.56 1.06
N LYS A 17 -17.12 -6.76 0.62
CA LYS A 17 -18.24 -5.87 0.97
C LYS A 17 -18.64 -5.92 2.46
N ARG A 18 -18.24 -6.97 3.21
CA ARG A 18 -18.53 -7.12 4.65
C ARG A 18 -17.41 -6.63 5.57
N ILE A 19 -16.19 -6.41 5.06
CA ILE A 19 -15.04 -5.92 5.87
C ILE A 19 -15.21 -4.46 6.33
N VAL A 20 -16.23 -3.76 5.82
CA VAL A 20 -16.63 -2.38 6.18
C VAL A 20 -16.94 -2.19 7.70
N GLY A 21 -16.97 -3.26 8.50
CA GLY A 21 -17.38 -3.21 9.91
C GLY A 21 -16.31 -3.07 10.99
N LEU A 22 -15.01 -2.90 10.69
CA LEU A 22 -13.95 -2.98 11.72
C LEU A 22 -12.88 -1.86 11.70
N THR A 23 -13.15 -0.70 11.12
CA THR A 23 -12.19 0.43 11.13
C THR A 23 -12.42 1.37 12.32
N ASN A 24 -11.96 0.96 13.50
CA ASN A 24 -11.81 1.85 14.66
C ASN A 24 -10.37 1.80 15.19
N TYR A 25 -9.40 2.11 14.35
CA TYR A 25 -8.06 2.51 14.80
C TYR A 25 -7.50 3.51 13.78
N LEU A 26 -7.65 4.80 14.08
CA LEU A 26 -6.90 5.86 13.40
C LEU A 26 -5.60 6.08 14.19
N PRO A 27 -4.42 5.76 13.63
CA PRO A 27 -3.18 6.34 14.12
C PRO A 27 -3.24 7.85 13.84
N LYS A 28 -2.96 8.65 14.86
CA LYS A 28 -2.81 10.10 14.69
C LYS A 28 -1.56 10.33 13.85
N LEU A 29 -1.70 10.82 12.63
CA LEU A 29 -0.60 11.51 11.97
C LEU A 29 -0.20 12.67 12.91
N ARG A 30 0.96 12.52 13.54
CA ARG A 30 1.48 13.54 14.46
C ARG A 30 1.74 14.78 13.61
N LYS A 31 1.24 15.93 14.08
CA LYS A 31 1.63 17.27 13.61
C LYS A 31 3.16 17.33 13.45
N PRO A 32 3.70 18.17 12.54
CA PRO A 32 5.11 18.52 12.58
C PRO A 32 5.37 19.35 13.85
N ALA A 33 5.56 18.67 14.98
CA ALA A 33 5.91 19.28 16.25
C ALA A 33 7.42 19.47 16.30
N SER A 34 7.84 20.73 16.23
CA SER A 34 8.94 21.32 17.00
C SER A 34 10.01 20.34 17.52
N GLN A 35 11.19 20.37 16.88
CA GLN A 35 12.48 20.02 17.48
C GLN A 35 12.53 18.73 18.32
N THR A 36 12.22 17.59 17.72
CA THR A 36 12.78 16.29 18.14
C THR A 36 14.07 15.99 17.35
N PRO A 37 15.02 15.22 17.91
CA PRO A 37 16.33 15.02 17.30
C PRO A 37 16.18 14.44 15.90
N ARG A 38 16.83 15.08 14.92
CA ARG A 38 16.80 14.85 13.46
C ARG A 38 17.23 13.44 12.98
N ASN A 39 17.26 12.43 13.85
CA ASN A 39 17.94 11.16 13.60
C ASN A 39 17.09 9.89 13.77
N GLU A 40 15.84 9.98 14.22
CA GLU A 40 15.01 8.78 14.34
C GLU A 40 14.39 8.43 12.98
N ARG A 41 14.58 7.17 12.55
CA ARG A 41 13.95 6.65 11.34
C ARG A 41 12.46 6.49 11.61
N PHE A 42 11.65 6.96 10.66
CA PHE A 42 10.21 6.75 10.69
C PHE A 42 9.87 5.43 10.00
N MET A 43 8.94 4.68 10.58
CA MET A 43 8.31 3.54 9.95
C MET A 43 6.85 3.51 10.38
N GLU A 44 5.95 3.31 9.42
CA GLU A 44 4.54 3.05 9.69
C GLU A 44 4.09 1.83 8.88
N GLY A 45 3.26 0.99 9.51
CA GLY A 45 2.73 -0.21 8.89
C GLY A 45 1.29 -0.48 9.27
N TRP A 46 0.54 -1.02 8.33
CA TRP A 46 -0.87 -1.39 8.47
C TRP A 46 -1.03 -2.89 8.24
N TYR A 47 -1.66 -3.56 9.22
CA TYR A 47 -1.95 -4.99 9.18
C TYR A 47 -3.45 -5.22 9.01
N HIS A 48 -3.83 -5.90 7.93
CA HIS A 48 -5.20 -6.34 7.68
C HIS A 48 -5.26 -7.86 7.59
N ARG A 49 -6.20 -8.48 8.30
CA ARG A 49 -6.43 -9.92 8.23
C ARG A 49 -7.83 -10.21 7.71
N LEU A 50 -7.91 -11.08 6.70
CA LEU A 50 -9.16 -11.64 6.21
C LEU A 50 -9.22 -13.13 6.54
N THR A 51 -10.16 -13.51 7.40
CA THR A 51 -10.46 -14.92 7.68
C THR A 51 -11.73 -15.33 6.95
N LEU A 52 -11.70 -16.48 6.28
CA LEU A 52 -12.85 -17.18 5.72
C LEU A 52 -13.17 -18.38 6.63
N PRO A 53 -14.07 -18.24 7.62
CA PRO A 53 -14.27 -19.27 8.65
C PRO A 53 -14.77 -20.59 8.07
N GLU A 54 -15.67 -20.53 7.09
CA GLU A 54 -16.23 -21.72 6.41
C GLU A 54 -15.16 -22.57 5.72
N GLU A 55 -14.09 -21.93 5.25
CA GLU A 55 -13.00 -22.59 4.51
C GLU A 55 -11.77 -22.82 5.40
N ASN A 56 -11.82 -22.38 6.67
CA ASN A 56 -10.69 -22.36 7.62
C ASN A 56 -9.39 -21.76 7.04
N ILE A 57 -9.53 -20.67 6.28
CA ILE A 57 -8.41 -20.00 5.59
C ILE A 57 -8.28 -18.57 6.10
N SER A 58 -7.04 -18.10 6.29
CA SER A 58 -6.73 -16.71 6.58
C SER A 58 -5.77 -16.14 5.54
N PHE A 59 -5.91 -14.85 5.27
CA PHE A 59 -4.97 -14.02 4.51
C PHE A 59 -4.54 -12.87 5.41
N ALA A 60 -3.26 -12.49 5.37
CA ALA A 60 -2.77 -11.27 5.99
C ALA A 60 -2.18 -10.34 4.93
N PHE A 61 -2.50 -9.06 5.01
CA PHE A 61 -1.97 -8.01 4.16
C PHE A 61 -1.23 -7.02 5.06
N ILE A 62 0.03 -6.77 4.74
CA ILE A 62 0.90 -5.84 5.47
C ILE A 62 1.35 -4.78 4.47
N PHE A 63 0.96 -3.54 4.73
CA PHE A 63 1.44 -2.39 3.96
C PHE A 63 2.37 -1.59 4.85
N SER A 64 3.49 -1.12 4.32
CA SER A 64 4.42 -0.31 5.11
C SER A 64 5.07 0.80 4.30
N ILE A 65 5.46 1.85 5.01
CA ILE A 65 6.32 2.92 4.52
C ILE A 65 7.44 3.14 5.54
N ASP A 66 8.67 3.09 5.04
CA ASP A 66 9.90 3.27 5.81
C ASP A 66 10.62 4.51 5.29
N ASP A 67 11.08 5.31 6.23
CA ASP A 67 11.97 6.43 6.03
C ASP A 67 11.62 7.38 4.86
N PRO A 68 10.40 7.96 4.80
CA PRO A 68 9.94 8.81 3.69
C PRO A 68 10.53 10.23 3.74
N ARG A 69 11.81 10.35 4.08
CA ARG A 69 12.50 11.64 4.18
C ARG A 69 12.94 12.11 2.81
N ILE A 70 12.61 13.37 2.52
CA ILE A 70 13.25 14.14 1.46
C ILE A 70 14.54 14.73 2.05
N LEU A 71 15.68 14.34 1.50
CA LEU A 71 17.00 14.84 1.85
C LEU A 71 17.31 16.12 1.07
N PRO A 72 17.95 17.12 1.69
CA PRO A 72 18.53 18.24 0.95
C PRO A 72 19.47 17.77 -0.16
N THR A 73 19.45 18.42 -1.33
CA THR A 73 20.25 18.03 -2.52
C THR A 73 21.74 17.90 -2.24
N ASN A 74 22.29 18.68 -1.30
CA ASN A 74 23.69 18.63 -0.86
C ASN A 74 24.03 17.49 0.10
N LEU A 75 23.04 16.75 0.61
CA LEU A 75 23.20 15.57 1.46
C LEU A 75 22.88 14.26 0.71
N CYS A 76 22.48 14.36 -0.57
CA CYS A 76 22.28 13.22 -1.45
C CYS A 76 23.66 12.67 -1.83
N LYS A 77 24.07 11.56 -1.18
CA LYS A 77 25.40 10.97 -1.33
C LYS A 77 25.61 10.15 -2.61
N SER A 78 24.61 10.05 -3.48
CA SER A 78 24.74 9.37 -4.77
C SER A 78 24.54 10.35 -5.90
N ALA A 79 25.59 10.58 -6.68
CA ALA A 79 25.57 11.34 -7.93
C ALA A 79 24.69 10.71 -9.02
N GLU A 80 24.10 9.54 -8.76
CA GLU A 80 23.35 8.72 -9.73
C GLU A 80 21.83 8.81 -9.58
N ASN A 81 21.31 9.28 -8.44
CA ASN A 81 19.87 9.43 -8.22
C ASN A 81 19.53 10.92 -8.09
N GLN A 82 18.77 11.43 -9.06
CA GLN A 82 18.31 12.82 -9.11
C GLN A 82 17.22 13.12 -8.07
N ASP A 83 16.69 12.06 -7.43
CA ASP A 83 15.68 12.17 -6.40
C ASP A 83 16.32 12.38 -5.04
N ASN A 84 15.91 13.48 -4.42
CA ASN A 84 16.28 13.92 -3.08
C ASN A 84 15.70 13.00 -1.99
N THR A 85 15.75 11.68 -2.12
CA THR A 85 15.12 10.72 -1.21
C THR A 85 16.15 9.96 -0.38
N SER A 86 15.76 9.50 0.82
CA SER A 86 16.60 8.61 1.62
C SER A 86 16.87 7.30 0.86
N GLN A 87 18.13 6.85 0.79
CA GLN A 87 18.49 5.53 0.23
C GLN A 87 17.84 4.35 0.99
N LEU A 88 17.37 4.63 2.21
CA LEU A 88 16.72 3.67 3.09
C LEU A 88 15.20 3.73 2.98
N SER A 89 14.68 4.59 2.11
CA SER A 89 13.25 4.69 1.90
C SER A 89 12.71 3.43 1.25
N LEU A 90 11.56 2.98 1.73
CA LEU A 90 10.89 1.80 1.23
C LEU A 90 9.39 1.98 1.36
N VAL A 91 8.65 1.57 0.34
CA VAL A 91 7.23 1.29 0.44
C VAL A 91 7.01 -0.17 0.04
N ALA A 92 6.22 -0.91 0.82
CA ALA A 92 6.05 -2.33 0.60
C ALA A 92 4.60 -2.77 0.80
N ALA A 93 4.21 -3.78 0.01
CA ALA A 93 3.01 -4.57 0.18
C ALA A 93 3.40 -6.04 0.31
N GLN A 94 3.05 -6.65 1.43
CA GLN A 94 3.30 -8.04 1.73
C GLN A 94 1.96 -8.74 1.91
N VAL A 95 1.80 -9.90 1.28
CA VAL A 95 0.57 -10.69 1.39
C VAL A 95 0.96 -12.10 1.79
N MET A 96 0.47 -12.53 2.95
CA MET A 96 0.53 -13.89 3.42
C MET A 96 -0.78 -14.58 3.04
N GLY A 97 -0.70 -15.52 2.11
CA GLY A 97 -1.79 -16.35 1.65
C GLY A 97 -2.04 -17.55 2.56
N PRO A 98 -2.96 -18.44 2.14
CA PRO A 98 -3.19 -19.72 2.79
C PRO A 98 -1.96 -20.61 2.62
N ASN A 99 -1.71 -21.54 3.56
CA ASN A 99 -0.57 -22.46 3.53
C ASN A 99 0.80 -21.77 3.53
N ASP A 100 0.92 -20.64 4.24
CA ASP A 100 2.16 -19.86 4.38
C ASP A 100 2.74 -19.36 3.04
N GLU A 101 1.92 -19.29 1.98
CA GLU A 101 2.28 -18.59 0.75
C GLU A 101 2.58 -17.12 1.07
N TYR A 102 3.65 -16.58 0.51
CA TYR A 102 4.07 -15.22 0.79
C TYR A 102 4.48 -14.53 -0.50
N ILE A 103 3.86 -13.39 -0.79
CA ILE A 103 4.25 -12.49 -1.87
C ILE A 103 4.60 -11.13 -1.29
N ILE A 104 5.62 -10.50 -1.86
CA ILE A 104 6.03 -9.15 -1.52
C ILE A 104 6.25 -8.37 -2.80
N GLN A 105 5.88 -7.09 -2.78
CA GLN A 105 6.30 -6.11 -3.77
C GLN A 105 6.69 -4.84 -3.03
N SER A 106 7.82 -4.25 -3.41
CA SER A 106 8.35 -3.06 -2.76
C SER A 106 9.05 -2.15 -3.75
N ASP A 107 9.16 -0.88 -3.36
CA ASP A 107 9.87 0.15 -4.13
C ASP A 107 10.60 1.08 -3.16
N ARG A 108 11.75 1.62 -3.58
CA ARG A 108 12.49 2.63 -2.80
C ARG A 108 11.97 4.04 -3.01
N ASP A 109 11.22 4.26 -4.09
CA ASP A 109 10.56 5.52 -4.37
C ASP A 109 9.26 5.66 -3.54
N HIS A 110 9.38 6.26 -2.36
CA HIS A 110 8.22 6.57 -1.52
C HIS A 110 7.32 7.66 -2.10
N THR A 111 7.74 8.39 -3.15
CA THR A 111 6.88 9.43 -3.76
C THR A 111 5.69 8.82 -4.49
N LYS A 112 5.74 7.50 -4.76
CA LYS A 112 4.62 6.69 -5.26
C LYS A 112 3.54 6.43 -4.21
N PHE A 113 3.82 6.71 -2.94
CA PHE A 113 2.88 6.52 -1.83
C PHE A 113 2.09 7.80 -1.55
N TRP A 114 0.80 7.65 -1.25
CA TRP A 114 -0.07 8.72 -0.78
C TRP A 114 -0.88 8.27 0.43
N ALA A 115 -1.28 9.23 1.27
CA ALA A 115 -2.17 9.00 2.40
C ALA A 115 -3.03 10.24 2.69
N TRP A 116 -4.20 10.01 3.29
CA TRP A 116 -5.10 11.06 3.76
C TRP A 116 -4.74 11.48 5.19
N GLU A 117 -4.79 12.79 5.46
CA GLU A 117 -4.41 13.33 6.78
C GLU A 117 -5.45 13.00 7.87
N HIS A 118 -6.73 12.91 7.51
CA HIS A 118 -7.84 12.91 8.46
C HIS A 118 -8.75 11.67 8.36
N SER A 119 -8.34 10.65 7.62
CA SER A 119 -9.13 9.45 7.40
C SER A 119 -8.26 8.27 6.97
N GLN A 120 -8.78 7.04 7.12
CA GLN A 120 -8.08 5.83 6.70
C GLN A 120 -8.13 5.68 5.18
N GLY A 121 -7.26 6.41 4.49
CA GLY A 121 -7.02 6.29 3.06
C GLY A 121 -5.54 6.36 2.77
N PHE A 122 -4.99 5.37 2.10
CA PHE A 122 -3.61 5.36 1.66
C PHE A 122 -3.40 4.36 0.51
N GLY A 123 -2.31 4.51 -0.23
CA GLY A 123 -1.99 3.61 -1.32
C GLY A 123 -0.61 3.85 -1.90
N CYS A 124 -0.20 2.92 -2.75
CA CYS A 124 1.02 3.03 -3.52
C CYS A 124 0.82 2.41 -4.91
N THR A 125 1.32 3.09 -5.93
CA THR A 125 1.36 2.56 -7.30
C THR A 125 2.79 2.21 -7.68
N PHE A 126 3.11 0.92 -7.75
CA PHE A 126 4.44 0.45 -8.13
C PHE A 126 4.69 0.64 -9.63
N GLU A 127 3.70 0.24 -10.44
CA GLU A 127 3.74 0.32 -11.91
C GLU A 127 2.43 0.87 -12.49
N TRP A 128 2.56 1.63 -13.58
CA TRP A 128 1.46 2.28 -14.29
C TRP A 128 1.20 1.60 -15.64
N ASN A 129 -0.07 1.55 -16.05
CA ASN A 129 -0.50 1.15 -17.40
C ASN A 129 -0.66 2.35 -18.35
N VAL A 130 -0.33 3.55 -17.88
CA VAL A 130 -0.58 4.83 -18.55
C VAL A 130 0.70 5.64 -18.66
N THR A 131 0.68 6.63 -19.55
CA THR A 131 1.79 7.58 -19.72
C THR A 131 1.95 8.46 -18.49
N GLU A 132 3.08 9.15 -18.38
CA GLU A 132 3.41 10.03 -17.25
C GLU A 132 2.37 11.13 -17.03
N ASP A 133 1.88 11.73 -18.10
CA ASP A 133 0.90 12.82 -18.05
C ASP A 133 -0.45 12.42 -17.42
N GLU A 134 -0.75 11.12 -17.37
CA GLU A 134 -2.00 10.59 -16.81
C GLU A 134 -1.85 10.04 -15.38
N ARG A 135 -0.63 10.06 -14.82
CA ARG A 135 -0.34 9.53 -13.48
C ARG A 135 -0.86 10.48 -12.40
N GLU A 136 -1.57 9.91 -11.45
CA GLU A 136 -2.17 10.63 -10.33
C GLU A 136 -1.85 9.87 -9.04
N VAL A 137 -0.94 10.37 -8.22
CA VAL A 137 -0.55 9.72 -6.96
C VAL A 137 -1.54 10.10 -5.85
N GLU A 138 -2.77 9.59 -5.97
CA GLU A 138 -3.85 9.85 -5.04
C GLU A 138 -4.90 8.73 -5.02
N ALA A 139 -5.91 8.89 -4.19
CA ALA A 139 -7.05 7.99 -4.12
C ALA A 139 -7.85 8.00 -5.43
N MET A 140 -7.98 6.83 -6.06
CA MET A 140 -8.76 6.66 -7.28
C MET A 140 -10.05 5.88 -7.03
N SER A 141 -11.06 6.11 -7.87
CA SER A 141 -12.20 5.19 -7.92
C SER A 141 -11.73 3.79 -8.36
N PRO A 142 -12.41 2.69 -7.95
CA PRO A 142 -12.01 1.34 -8.35
C PRO A 142 -11.93 1.13 -9.87
N LEU A 143 -12.74 1.87 -10.64
CA LEU A 143 -12.71 1.82 -12.11
C LEU A 143 -11.43 2.45 -12.67
N PHE A 144 -11.10 3.66 -12.22
CA PHE A 144 -9.88 4.35 -12.67
C PHE A 144 -8.63 3.62 -12.21
N TRP A 145 -8.61 3.16 -10.97
CA TRP A 145 -7.49 2.40 -10.42
C TRP A 145 -7.19 1.16 -11.26
N ARG A 146 -8.19 0.32 -11.58
CA ARG A 146 -7.99 -0.88 -12.41
C ARG A 146 -7.46 -0.60 -13.81
N ARG A 147 -7.78 0.59 -14.35
CA ARG A 147 -7.34 1.02 -15.68
C ARG A 147 -5.91 1.55 -15.64
N LYS A 148 -5.62 2.48 -14.71
CA LYS A 148 -4.35 3.21 -14.63
C LYS A 148 -3.23 2.42 -13.96
N VAL A 149 -3.55 1.57 -12.98
CA VAL A 149 -2.55 0.87 -12.15
C VAL A 149 -2.26 -0.52 -12.70
N ALA A 150 -0.99 -0.75 -13.04
CA ALA A 150 -0.47 -2.06 -13.42
C ALA A 150 -0.24 -2.90 -12.16
N SER A 151 0.50 -2.38 -11.18
CA SER A 151 0.68 -3.03 -9.87
C SER A 151 0.75 -2.00 -8.74
N GLY A 152 0.28 -2.39 -7.55
CA GLY A 152 0.08 -1.48 -6.43
C GLY A 152 -1.06 -1.89 -5.52
N PHE A 153 -1.36 -1.03 -4.54
CA PHE A 153 -2.46 -1.20 -3.62
C PHE A 153 -3.11 0.13 -3.27
N GLN A 154 -4.36 0.06 -2.83
CA GLN A 154 -5.11 1.18 -2.30
C GLN A 154 -6.07 0.69 -1.21
N ILE A 155 -5.99 1.34 -0.06
CA ILE A 155 -6.87 1.17 1.08
C ILE A 155 -7.68 2.45 1.23
N LEU A 156 -9.00 2.31 1.19
CA LEU A 156 -9.97 3.37 1.48
C LEU A 156 -10.83 2.93 2.67
N PRO A 157 -11.59 3.83 3.31
CA PRO A 157 -12.37 3.49 4.50
C PRO A 157 -13.27 2.27 4.35
N ASN A 158 -13.80 2.06 3.14
CA ASN A 158 -14.76 0.99 2.85
C ASN A 158 -14.26 -0.03 1.82
N SER A 159 -12.98 -0.02 1.45
CA SER A 159 -12.47 -0.94 0.43
C SER A 159 -10.97 -1.14 0.45
N ILE A 160 -10.56 -2.37 0.18
CA ILE A 160 -9.17 -2.75 -0.08
C ILE A 160 -9.09 -3.24 -1.52
N GLN A 161 -8.15 -2.71 -2.30
CA GLN A 161 -7.87 -3.21 -3.65
C GLN A 161 -6.36 -3.23 -3.89
N GLY A 162 -5.89 -4.20 -4.68
CA GLY A 162 -4.48 -4.30 -5.04
C GLY A 162 -4.24 -5.33 -6.14
N ARG A 163 -3.12 -5.15 -6.84
CA ARG A 163 -2.52 -6.09 -7.78
C ARG A 163 -1.04 -6.15 -7.42
N ILE A 164 -0.65 -7.24 -6.78
CA ILE A 164 0.71 -7.48 -6.30
C ILE A 164 1.27 -8.57 -7.17
N ASP A 165 2.34 -8.27 -7.91
CA ASP A 165 2.88 -9.20 -8.91
C ASP A 165 3.82 -10.24 -8.30
N GLY A 166 4.27 -10.02 -7.05
CA GLY A 166 5.23 -10.88 -6.37
C GLY A 166 6.61 -10.82 -7.02
N VAL A 167 7.66 -11.06 -6.23
CA VAL A 167 9.03 -11.21 -6.72
C VAL A 167 9.55 -12.57 -6.28
#